data_AF-A0A970G6G0-F1
#
_entry.id   AF-A0A970G6G0-F1
#
_cell.length_a   1.000
_cell.length_b   1.000
_cell.length_c   1.000
_cell.angle_alpha   90.00
_cell.angle_beta   90.00
_cell.angle_gamma   90.00
#
_symmetry.space_group_name_H-M   'P 1'
#
loop_
_entity.id
_entity.type
_entity.pdbx_description
1 polymer ?
#
loop_
_entity_poly.entity_id
_entity_poly.type
_entity_poly.pdbx_seq_one_letter_code
_entity_poly.pdbx_strand_id
1 'polypeptide(L)'
;NNVISFAELDRLHMIEEMLVRFYNSRHFKATIEHLTQKTYQGDAFQCFADLAKSWRENNYHLRQHSKEAEYRFLLKFAEHCCPKEHLLIQELLKLDYLSSFPTGRLPYALESFNPEDYSDRLYRFLKDDQFMTLHFPQLAHVSPRQRRRRIHLEWLKLDIAQGNYLPSAVPTFFLYDSSRKELEYIYQPDL
;
A
#
# COMPACT_ATOMS: atom_id res chain seq x y z
N ASN A 1 38.84 21.89 0.30
CA ASN A 1 37.63 22.09 -0.52
C ASN A 1 37.49 20.95 -1.49
N ASN A 2 36.60 19.99 -1.19
CA ASN A 2 36.17 19.02 -2.18
C ASN A 2 34.96 19.61 -2.90
N VAL A 3 35.13 19.92 -4.18
CA VAL A 3 34.04 20.35 -5.05
C VAL A 3 33.25 19.11 -5.43
N ILE A 4 31.92 19.14 -5.24
CA ILE A 4 31.05 18.04 -5.63
C ILE A 4 31.13 17.86 -7.15
N SER A 5 31.41 16.64 -7.59
CA SER A 5 31.47 16.31 -9.01
C SER A 5 30.08 16.28 -9.63
N PHE A 6 30.01 16.43 -10.96
CA PHE A 6 28.74 16.28 -11.69
C PHE A 6 28.08 14.92 -11.44
N ALA A 7 28.87 13.84 -11.37
CA ALA A 7 28.35 12.51 -11.09
C ALA A 7 27.75 12.39 -9.68
N GLU A 8 28.35 13.06 -8.68
CA GLU A 8 27.79 13.11 -7.33
C GLU A 8 26.50 13.94 -7.27
N LEU A 9 26.43 15.06 -8.00
CA LEU A 9 25.20 15.85 -8.13
C LEU A 9 24.07 15.06 -8.80
N ASP A 10 24.36 14.37 -9.91
CA ASP A 10 23.40 13.53 -10.62
C ASP A 10 22.88 12.38 -9.74
N ARG A 11 23.77 11.77 -8.94
CA ARG A 11 23.38 10.76 -7.95
C ARG A 11 22.43 11.32 -6.89
N LEU A 12 22.75 12.48 -6.30
CA LEU A 12 21.91 13.11 -5.29
C LEU A 12 20.54 13.50 -5.85
N HIS A 13 20.51 13.98 -7.08
CA HIS A 13 19.25 14.31 -7.76
C HIS A 13 18.35 13.08 -7.95
N MET A 14 18.93 11.93 -8.33
CA MET A 14 18.15 10.69 -8.45
C MET A 14 17.60 10.22 -7.09
N ILE A 15 18.36 10.39 -6.00
CA ILE A 15 17.90 10.07 -4.63
C ILE A 15 16.74 10.99 -4.23
N GLU A 16 16.86 12.29 -4.50
CA GLU A 16 15.78 13.26 -4.28
C GLU A 16 14.51 12.88 -5.05
N GLU A 17 14.64 12.43 -6.31
CA GLU A 17 13.49 11.96 -7.09
C GLU A 17 12.78 10.78 -6.39
N MET A 18 13.52 9.83 -5.82
CA MET A 18 12.93 8.70 -5.09
C MET A 18 12.23 9.15 -3.80
N LEU A 19 12.80 10.11 -3.07
CA LEU A 19 12.18 10.72 -1.90
C LEU A 19 10.86 11.42 -2.28
N VAL A 20 10.86 12.22 -3.34
CA VAL A 20 9.65 12.91 -3.81
C VAL A 20 8.58 11.90 -4.22
N ARG A 21 8.97 10.88 -4.98
CA ARG A 21 8.05 9.91 -5.56
C ARG A 21 7.45 8.96 -4.53
N PHE A 22 8.26 8.42 -3.61
CA PHE A 22 7.83 7.35 -2.71
C PHE A 22 7.57 7.82 -1.28
N TYR A 23 8.29 8.83 -0.78
CA TYR A 23 8.08 9.34 0.58
C TYR A 23 7.10 10.52 0.61
N ASN A 24 7.36 11.57 -0.17
CA ASN A 24 6.56 12.81 -0.12
C ASN A 24 5.16 12.64 -0.70
N SER A 25 4.97 11.72 -1.67
CA SER A 25 3.64 11.45 -2.24
C SER A 25 2.64 10.87 -1.24
N ARG A 26 3.14 10.34 -0.11
CA ARG A 26 2.35 9.63 0.93
C ARG A 26 1.62 8.38 0.45
N HIS A 27 1.77 7.97 -0.81
CA HIS A 27 1.08 6.80 -1.35
C HIS A 27 1.70 5.47 -0.93
N PHE A 28 2.92 5.48 -0.40
CA PHE A 28 3.69 4.29 -0.05
C PHE A 28 4.15 4.30 1.41
N LYS A 29 3.32 4.87 2.30
CA LYS A 29 3.73 5.15 3.66
C LYS A 29 4.15 3.88 4.40
N ALA A 30 3.32 2.84 4.38
CA ALA A 30 3.58 1.60 5.10
C ALA A 30 4.78 0.84 4.50
N THR A 31 4.86 0.75 3.18
CA THR A 31 5.98 0.09 2.49
C THR A 31 7.30 0.81 2.73
N ILE A 32 7.35 2.14 2.60
CA ILE A 32 8.60 2.90 2.79
C ILE A 32 9.03 2.94 4.25
N GLU A 33 8.09 3.02 5.19
CA GLU A 33 8.40 2.90 6.62
C GLU A 33 9.01 1.52 6.92
N HIS A 34 8.42 0.44 6.40
CA HIS A 34 8.98 -0.91 6.56
C HIS A 34 10.38 -1.04 5.94
N LEU A 35 10.54 -0.62 4.68
CA LEU A 35 11.83 -0.68 3.99
C LEU A 35 12.91 0.09 4.77
N THR A 36 12.64 1.35 5.13
CA THR A 36 13.63 2.18 5.82
C THR A 36 13.94 1.71 7.23
N GLN A 37 12.92 1.36 8.03
CA GLN A 37 13.11 1.03 9.45
C GLN A 37 13.48 -0.42 9.72
N LYS A 38 12.93 -1.36 8.94
CA LYS A 38 13.11 -2.81 9.17
C LYS A 38 14.16 -3.39 8.22
N THR A 39 13.96 -3.23 6.91
CA THR A 39 14.85 -3.83 5.90
C THR A 39 16.23 -3.15 5.92
N TYR A 40 16.27 -1.82 5.97
CA TYR A 40 17.50 -1.01 6.00
C TYR A 40 17.93 -0.59 7.41
N GLN A 41 17.27 -1.12 8.45
CA GLN A 41 17.67 -0.93 9.86
C GLN A 41 17.83 0.55 10.29
N GLY A 42 17.00 1.44 9.72
CA GLY A 42 17.03 2.88 9.99
C GLY A 42 17.87 3.69 9.02
N ASP A 43 18.63 3.07 8.11
CA ASP A 43 19.40 3.76 7.08
C ASP A 43 18.51 4.14 5.88
N ALA A 44 17.68 5.16 6.09
CA ALA A 44 16.81 5.68 5.05
C ALA A 44 17.59 6.19 3.82
N PHE A 45 18.77 6.80 4.03
CA PHE A 45 19.58 7.30 2.92
C PHE A 45 20.02 6.18 1.99
N GLN A 46 20.53 5.08 2.55
CA GLN A 46 20.93 3.91 1.76
C GLN A 46 19.72 3.27 1.06
N CYS A 47 18.55 3.21 1.72
CA CYS A 47 17.31 2.75 1.09
C CYS A 47 16.97 3.56 -0.17
N PHE A 48 16.95 4.89 -0.09
CA PHE A 48 16.66 5.73 -1.25
C PHE A 48 17.78 5.72 -2.30
N ALA A 49 19.04 5.53 -1.90
CA ALA A 49 20.16 5.34 -2.81
C ALA A 49 20.02 4.06 -3.66
N ASP A 50 19.59 2.95 -3.05
CA ASP A 50 19.35 1.69 -3.76
C ASP A 50 18.11 1.74 -4.65
N LEU A 51 17.05 2.41 -4.19
CA LEU A 51 15.88 2.72 -5.04
C LEU A 51 16.30 3.51 -6.27
N ALA A 52 17.10 4.56 -6.09
CA ALA A 52 17.59 5.42 -7.17
C ALA A 52 18.43 4.63 -8.18
N LYS A 53 19.32 3.76 -7.67
CA LYS A 53 20.13 2.86 -8.50
C LYS A 53 19.23 1.92 -9.31
N SER A 54 18.29 1.23 -8.66
CA SER A 54 17.37 0.30 -9.33
C SER A 54 16.49 1.01 -10.37
N TRP A 55 15.98 2.21 -10.06
CA TRP A 55 15.20 3.05 -10.96
C TRP A 55 15.99 3.41 -12.22
N ARG A 56 17.28 3.74 -12.06
CA ARG A 56 18.18 4.06 -13.17
C ARG A 56 18.51 2.84 -14.02
N GLU A 57 18.93 1.73 -13.40
CA GLU A 57 19.31 0.49 -14.08
C GLU A 57 18.18 -0.10 -14.91
N ASN A 58 16.93 0.10 -14.47
CA ASN A 58 15.74 -0.33 -15.21
C ASN A 58 15.19 0.74 -16.19
N ASN A 59 15.95 1.82 -16.45
CA ASN A 59 15.58 2.91 -17.36
C ASN A 59 14.27 3.64 -17.00
N TYR A 60 13.84 3.61 -15.74
CA TYR A 60 12.60 4.28 -15.33
C TYR A 60 12.73 5.82 -15.42
N HIS A 61 13.90 6.38 -15.12
CA HIS A 61 14.17 7.82 -15.24
C HIS A 61 13.96 8.41 -16.66
N LEU A 62 13.86 7.58 -17.71
CA LEU A 62 13.71 8.03 -19.09
C LEU A 62 12.27 8.38 -19.49
N ARG A 63 11.28 8.12 -18.63
CA ARG A 63 9.86 8.38 -18.95
C ARG A 63 9.00 8.63 -17.73
N GLN A 64 7.82 9.19 -17.95
CA GLN A 64 6.79 9.28 -16.92
C GLN A 64 6.16 7.91 -16.66
N HIS A 65 5.72 7.70 -15.42
CA HIS A 65 5.12 6.44 -14.97
C HIS A 65 3.75 6.69 -14.36
N SER A 66 2.83 5.75 -14.60
CA SER A 66 1.57 5.70 -13.86
C SER A 66 1.83 5.28 -12.42
N LYS A 67 0.86 5.55 -11.52
CA LYS A 67 0.92 5.05 -10.14
C LYS A 67 1.07 3.53 -10.10
N GLU A 68 0.28 2.79 -10.88
CA GLU A 68 0.44 1.32 -10.95
C GLU A 68 1.85 0.86 -11.38
N ALA A 69 2.53 1.62 -12.24
CA ALA A 69 3.91 1.33 -12.61
C ALA A 69 4.90 1.57 -11.45
N GLU A 70 4.66 2.58 -10.61
CA GLU A 70 5.42 2.82 -9.38
C GLU A 70 5.23 1.67 -8.36
N TYR A 71 4.01 1.18 -8.15
CA TYR A 71 3.76 0.01 -7.28
C TYR A 71 4.44 -1.25 -7.81
N ARG A 72 4.35 -1.50 -9.12
CA ARG A 72 5.04 -2.63 -9.75
C ARG A 72 6.56 -2.52 -9.65
N PHE A 73 7.10 -1.30 -9.73
CA PHE A 73 8.53 -1.08 -9.52
C PHE A 73 8.93 -1.44 -8.10
N LEU A 74 8.23 -0.96 -7.07
CA LEU A 74 8.56 -1.27 -5.68
C LEU A 74 8.43 -2.77 -5.36
N LEU A 75 7.42 -3.44 -5.92
CA LEU A 75 7.27 -4.88 -5.79
C LEU A 75 8.51 -5.61 -6.32
N LYS A 76 8.92 -5.28 -7.54
CA LYS A 76 10.13 -5.84 -8.16
C LYS A 76 11.39 -5.47 -7.39
N PHE A 77 11.51 -4.24 -6.93
CA PHE A 77 12.64 -3.81 -6.11
C PHE A 77 12.77 -4.70 -4.87
N ALA A 78 11.66 -4.93 -4.14
CA ALA A 78 11.61 -5.79 -2.96
C ALA A 78 11.94 -7.26 -3.26
N GLU A 79 11.48 -7.81 -4.38
CA GLU A 79 11.86 -9.16 -4.83
C GLU A 79 13.38 -9.33 -4.93
N HIS A 80 14.07 -8.28 -5.39
CA HIS A 80 15.52 -8.32 -5.60
C HIS A 80 16.32 -7.96 -4.35
N CYS A 81 15.94 -6.90 -3.61
CA CYS A 81 16.74 -6.41 -2.48
C CYS A 81 16.46 -7.14 -1.16
N CYS A 82 15.24 -7.64 -0.96
CA CYS A 82 14.83 -8.30 0.29
C CYS A 82 13.85 -9.46 0.03
N PRO A 83 14.29 -10.54 -0.67
CA PRO A 83 13.42 -11.64 -1.10
C PRO A 83 12.70 -12.35 0.05
N LYS A 84 13.27 -12.34 1.26
CA LYS A 84 12.64 -12.93 2.46
C LYS A 84 11.43 -12.14 2.97
N GLU A 85 11.36 -10.86 2.65
CA GLU A 85 10.31 -9.94 3.11
C GLU A 85 9.34 -9.56 1.98
N HIS A 86 9.61 -9.99 0.75
CA HIS A 86 8.83 -9.63 -0.43
C HIS A 86 7.32 -9.88 -0.28
N LEU A 87 6.92 -11.01 0.32
CA LEU A 87 5.49 -11.30 0.55
C LEU A 87 4.83 -10.32 1.52
N LEU A 88 5.54 -9.89 2.56
CA LEU A 88 5.06 -8.85 3.47
C LEU A 88 4.97 -7.51 2.74
N ILE A 89 6.00 -7.16 1.96
CA ILE A 89 6.02 -5.91 1.20
C ILE A 89 4.89 -5.85 0.16
N GLN A 90 4.55 -6.97 -0.48
CA GLN A 90 3.40 -7.04 -1.36
C GLN A 90 2.09 -6.70 -0.62
N GLU A 91 1.90 -7.19 0.60
CA GLU A 91 0.72 -6.86 1.40
C GLU A 91 0.73 -5.40 1.90
N LEU A 92 1.90 -4.86 2.26
CA LEU A 92 2.05 -3.44 2.57
C LEU A 92 1.73 -2.56 1.36
N LEU A 93 2.14 -2.96 0.15
CA LEU A 93 1.80 -2.27 -1.08
C LEU A 93 0.29 -2.31 -1.37
N LYS A 94 -0.39 -3.42 -1.06
CA LYS A 94 -1.86 -3.49 -1.15
C LYS A 94 -2.52 -2.53 -0.17
N LEU A 95 -2.05 -2.51 1.08
CA LEU A 95 -2.53 -1.58 2.12
C LEU A 95 -2.36 -0.13 1.67
N ASP A 96 -1.16 0.24 1.22
CA ASP A 96 -0.82 1.56 0.72
C ASP A 96 -1.67 1.99 -0.49
N TYR A 97 -1.87 1.07 -1.43
CA TYR A 97 -2.69 1.32 -2.62
C TYR A 97 -4.15 1.56 -2.26
N LEU A 98 -4.76 0.66 -1.48
CA LEU A 98 -6.16 0.78 -1.09
C LEU A 98 -6.42 1.96 -0.14
N SER A 99 -5.40 2.39 0.61
CA SER A 99 -5.47 3.60 1.44
C SER A 99 -5.40 4.88 0.60
N SER A 100 -4.67 4.85 -0.50
CA SER A 100 -4.44 6.01 -1.37
C SER A 100 -5.50 6.18 -2.45
N PHE A 101 -6.02 5.06 -2.97
CA PHE A 101 -6.84 5.04 -4.17
C PHE A 101 -8.12 4.24 -3.90
N PRO A 102 -9.29 4.90 -3.84
CA PRO A 102 -10.56 4.24 -3.58
C PRO A 102 -11.16 3.59 -4.83
N THR A 103 -10.31 3.00 -5.68
CA THR A 103 -10.67 2.38 -6.99
C THR A 103 -11.50 1.12 -6.84
N GLY A 104 -11.43 0.47 -5.68
CA GLY A 104 -12.07 -0.82 -5.40
C GLY A 104 -11.43 -2.01 -6.13
N ARG A 105 -10.24 -1.83 -6.71
CA ARG A 105 -9.47 -2.89 -7.39
C ARG A 105 -7.98 -2.67 -7.20
N LEU A 106 -7.27 -3.75 -6.90
CA LEU A 106 -5.81 -3.76 -6.85
C LEU A 106 -5.22 -3.69 -8.27
N PRO A 107 -4.02 -3.11 -8.44
CA PRO A 107 -3.24 -3.25 -9.66
C PRO A 107 -3.00 -4.72 -9.98
N TYR A 108 -2.96 -5.08 -11.27
CA TYR A 108 -2.72 -6.47 -11.71
C TYR A 108 -1.42 -7.08 -11.14
N ALA A 109 -0.43 -6.24 -10.82
CA ALA A 109 0.83 -6.69 -10.24
C ALA A 109 0.71 -7.16 -8.79
N LEU A 110 -0.35 -6.79 -8.06
CA LEU A 110 -0.56 -7.17 -6.67
C LEU A 110 -1.57 -8.32 -6.59
N GLU A 111 -1.18 -9.45 -6.02
CA GLU A 111 -2.07 -10.61 -5.86
C GLU A 111 -3.23 -10.29 -4.90
N SER A 112 -4.44 -10.66 -5.31
CA SER A 112 -5.61 -10.62 -4.43
C SER A 112 -5.83 -12.00 -3.81
N PHE A 113 -6.14 -12.02 -2.51
CA PHE A 113 -6.51 -13.24 -1.79
C PHE A 113 -8.00 -13.28 -1.46
N ASN A 114 -8.81 -12.49 -2.17
CA ASN A 114 -10.25 -12.50 -2.01
C ASN A 114 -10.81 -13.91 -2.33
N PRO A 115 -11.69 -14.46 -1.48
CA PRO A 115 -12.26 -15.78 -1.70
C PRO A 115 -13.26 -15.76 -2.87
N GLU A 116 -13.55 -16.93 -3.44
CA GLU A 116 -14.50 -17.06 -4.56
C GLU A 116 -15.90 -16.50 -4.23
N ASP A 117 -16.34 -16.63 -2.97
CA ASP A 117 -17.62 -16.12 -2.47
C ASP A 117 -17.52 -14.67 -1.94
N TYR A 118 -16.53 -13.89 -2.38
CA TYR A 118 -16.27 -12.50 -1.97
C TYR A 118 -17.53 -11.62 -1.93
N SER A 119 -18.31 -11.63 -3.01
CA SER A 119 -19.48 -10.75 -3.14
C SER A 119 -20.56 -11.07 -2.11
N ASP A 120 -20.76 -12.36 -1.82
CA ASP A 120 -21.72 -12.82 -0.83
C ASP A 120 -21.25 -12.52 0.59
N ARG A 121 -19.96 -12.66 0.88
CA ARG A 121 -19.36 -12.27 2.17
C ARG A 121 -19.52 -10.78 2.42
N LEU A 122 -19.14 -9.94 1.45
CA LEU A 122 -19.29 -8.49 1.56
C LEU A 122 -20.76 -8.13 1.79
N TYR A 123 -21.69 -8.71 1.03
CA TYR A 123 -23.12 -8.43 1.22
C TYR A 123 -23.64 -8.82 2.61
N ARG A 124 -23.18 -9.94 3.17
CA ARG A 124 -23.52 -10.36 4.54
C ARG A 124 -23.10 -9.31 5.58
N PHE A 125 -21.86 -8.85 5.53
CA PHE A 125 -21.39 -7.78 6.44
C PHE A 125 -22.18 -6.48 6.28
N LEU A 126 -22.46 -6.08 5.04
CA LEU A 126 -23.19 -4.84 4.77
C LEU A 126 -24.65 -4.89 5.23
N LYS A 127 -25.26 -6.08 5.40
CA LYS A 127 -26.63 -6.25 5.87
C LYS A 127 -26.71 -6.43 7.40
N ASP A 128 -25.60 -6.75 8.06
CA ASP A 128 -25.55 -6.95 9.50
C ASP A 128 -25.56 -5.60 10.23
N ASP A 129 -26.72 -5.20 10.73
CA ASP A 129 -26.88 -3.93 11.44
C ASP A 129 -26.13 -3.88 12.78
N GLN A 130 -25.90 -5.03 13.44
CA GLN A 130 -25.12 -5.07 14.67
C GLN A 130 -23.63 -4.81 14.36
N PHE A 131 -23.10 -5.51 13.37
CA PHE A 131 -21.73 -5.30 12.88
C PHE A 131 -21.51 -3.84 12.43
N MET A 132 -22.44 -3.30 11.66
CA MET A 132 -22.36 -1.92 11.17
C MET A 132 -22.44 -0.92 12.33
N THR A 133 -23.31 -1.13 13.32
CA THR A 133 -23.40 -0.24 14.49
C THR A 133 -22.12 -0.26 15.32
N LEU A 134 -21.50 -1.43 15.47
CA LEU A 134 -20.30 -1.59 16.28
C LEU A 134 -19.03 -1.04 15.61
N HIS A 135 -18.83 -1.33 14.31
CA HIS A 135 -17.56 -1.04 13.63
C HIS A 135 -17.63 0.13 12.65
N PHE A 136 -18.82 0.49 12.19
CA PHE A 136 -19.05 1.57 11.22
C PHE A 136 -20.27 2.42 11.62
N PRO A 137 -20.31 3.00 12.84
CA PRO A 137 -21.51 3.67 13.37
C PRO A 137 -22.02 4.80 12.46
N GLN A 138 -21.13 5.49 11.73
CA GLN A 138 -21.49 6.51 10.74
C GLN A 138 -22.28 5.97 9.53
N LEU A 139 -22.35 4.64 9.38
CA LEU A 139 -23.09 3.93 8.34
C LEU A 139 -24.25 3.09 8.90
N ALA A 140 -24.52 3.14 10.22
CA ALA A 140 -25.53 2.30 10.86
C ALA A 140 -26.94 2.53 10.29
N HIS A 141 -27.30 3.78 9.98
CA HIS A 141 -28.65 4.14 9.54
C HIS A 141 -28.82 4.24 8.01
N VAL A 142 -27.81 3.86 7.23
CA VAL A 142 -27.88 3.91 5.76
C VAL A 142 -28.05 2.51 5.17
N SER A 143 -28.68 2.43 4.00
CA SER A 143 -28.94 1.15 3.33
C SER A 143 -27.65 0.38 2.97
N PRO A 144 -27.68 -0.97 2.86
CA PRO A 144 -26.53 -1.76 2.40
C PRO A 144 -25.91 -1.27 1.08
N ARG A 145 -26.75 -0.74 0.18
CA ARG A 145 -26.30 -0.13 -1.08
C ARG A 145 -25.47 1.14 -0.85
N GLN A 146 -25.84 1.98 0.12
CA GLN A 146 -25.08 3.16 0.50
C GLN A 146 -23.81 2.77 1.28
N ARG A 147 -23.88 1.77 2.18
CA ARG A 147 -22.72 1.20 2.87
C ARG A 147 -21.65 0.73 1.87
N ARG A 148 -22.04 -0.01 0.82
CA ARG A 148 -21.16 -0.48 -0.26
C ARG A 148 -20.42 0.64 -1.01
N ARG A 149 -21.02 1.83 -1.11
CA ARG A 149 -20.37 2.97 -1.78
C ARG A 149 -19.19 3.51 -0.99
N ARG A 150 -19.11 3.23 0.30
CA ARG A 150 -18.04 3.74 1.17
C ARG A 150 -17.10 2.66 1.68
N ILE A 151 -17.53 1.39 1.69
CA ILE A 151 -16.70 0.27 2.13
C ILE A 151 -16.05 -0.43 0.93
N HIS A 152 -14.74 -0.65 1.02
CA HIS A 152 -14.03 -1.69 0.29
C HIS A 152 -13.63 -2.80 1.26
N LEU A 153 -13.63 -4.03 0.79
CA LEU A 153 -13.21 -5.20 1.55
C LEU A 153 -12.11 -5.90 0.75
N GLU A 154 -11.01 -6.24 1.40
CA GLU A 154 -9.90 -7.01 0.83
C GLU A 154 -9.42 -8.05 1.83
N TRP A 155 -9.10 -9.25 1.35
CA TRP A 155 -8.42 -10.25 2.17
C TRP A 155 -6.91 -10.01 2.12
N LEU A 156 -6.35 -9.61 3.26
CA LEU A 156 -4.93 -9.30 3.41
C LEU A 156 -4.22 -10.37 4.24
N LYS A 157 -3.01 -10.73 3.84
CA LYS A 157 -2.08 -11.55 4.64
C LYS A 157 -1.19 -10.65 5.51
N LEU A 158 -1.80 -9.66 6.15
CA LEU A 158 -1.13 -8.63 6.95
C LEU A 158 -1.95 -8.39 8.21
N ASP A 159 -1.31 -8.47 9.37
CA ASP A 159 -1.85 -7.89 10.59
C ASP A 159 -1.63 -6.37 10.51
N ILE A 160 -2.72 -5.59 10.38
CA ILE A 160 -2.59 -4.14 10.20
C ILE A 160 -2.18 -3.41 11.49
N ALA A 161 -2.31 -4.06 12.66
CA ALA A 161 -1.92 -3.49 13.94
C ALA A 161 -0.45 -3.75 14.25
N GLN A 162 0.04 -4.95 13.95
CA GLN A 162 1.43 -5.36 14.21
C GLN A 162 2.37 -5.14 13.02
N GLY A 163 1.84 -5.04 11.80
CA GLY A 163 2.61 -4.89 10.57
C GLY A 163 3.38 -6.14 10.16
N ASN A 164 2.93 -7.33 10.58
CA ASN A 164 3.58 -8.61 10.23
C ASN A 164 2.73 -9.44 9.25
N TYR A 165 3.41 -10.35 8.54
CA TYR A 165 2.77 -11.20 7.55
C TYR A 165 1.99 -12.33 8.21
N LEU A 166 0.78 -12.59 7.71
CA LEU A 166 -0.09 -13.66 8.17
C LEU A 166 -0.05 -14.87 7.22
N PRO A 167 -0.04 -16.11 7.74
CA PRO A 167 -0.06 -17.30 6.90
C PRO A 167 -1.37 -17.45 6.10
N SER A 168 -2.47 -16.88 6.60
CA SER A 168 -3.79 -16.89 5.97
C SER A 168 -4.31 -15.47 5.82
N ALA A 169 -5.05 -15.23 4.74
CA ALA A 169 -5.59 -13.90 4.47
C ALA A 169 -6.84 -13.66 5.31
N VAL A 170 -7.00 -12.43 5.81
CA VAL A 170 -8.07 -12.04 6.73
C VAL A 170 -8.85 -10.85 6.17
N PRO A 171 -10.17 -10.76 6.41
CA PRO A 171 -10.99 -9.69 5.88
C PRO A 171 -10.54 -8.34 6.47
N THR A 172 -10.20 -7.39 5.60
CA THR A 172 -9.81 -6.03 5.99
C THR A 172 -10.68 -5.02 5.27
N PHE A 173 -11.35 -4.19 6.04
CA PHE A 173 -12.31 -3.21 5.56
C PHE A 173 -11.66 -1.84 5.50
N PHE A 174 -11.82 -1.18 4.36
CA PHE A 174 -11.41 0.19 4.12
C PHE A 174 -12.66 1.05 4.02
N LEU A 175 -12.81 1.99 4.95
CA LEU A 175 -13.88 2.96 4.93
C LEU A 175 -13.38 4.26 4.30
N TYR A 176 -14.05 4.67 3.22
CA TYR A 176 -13.83 5.96 2.59
C TYR A 176 -14.89 6.98 3.01
N ASP A 177 -14.54 8.24 2.82
CA ASP A 177 -15.42 9.37 3.05
C ASP A 177 -16.69 9.31 2.18
N SER A 178 -17.63 10.21 2.47
CA SER A 178 -18.90 10.25 1.74
C SER A 178 -18.75 10.46 0.23
N SER A 179 -17.67 11.11 -0.22
CA SER A 179 -17.37 11.32 -1.63
C SER A 179 -16.52 10.21 -2.28
N ARG A 180 -16.08 9.23 -1.48
CA ARG A 180 -15.19 8.12 -1.89
C ARG A 180 -13.91 8.64 -2.56
N LYS A 181 -13.25 9.61 -1.92
CA LYS A 181 -11.98 10.20 -2.33
C LYS A 181 -10.87 9.93 -1.32
N GLU A 182 -11.20 9.91 -0.03
CA GLU A 182 -10.21 9.79 1.04
C GLU A 182 -10.55 8.63 1.97
N LEU A 183 -9.52 7.96 2.48
CA LEU A 183 -9.66 6.94 3.51
C LEU A 183 -9.94 7.62 4.86
N GLU A 184 -11.03 7.21 5.52
CA GLU A 184 -11.34 7.64 6.89
C GLU A 184 -10.75 6.67 7.92
N TYR A 185 -10.88 5.36 7.67
CA TYR A 185 -10.60 4.34 8.67
C TYR A 185 -10.40 2.97 8.04
N ILE A 186 -9.56 2.14 8.66
CA ILE A 186 -9.36 0.73 8.31
C ILE A 186 -9.74 -0.13 9.51
N TYR A 187 -10.58 -1.13 9.27
CA TYR A 187 -10.97 -2.11 10.28
C TYR A 187 -10.55 -3.51 9.84
N GLN A 188 -9.85 -4.22 10.71
CA GLN A 188 -9.56 -5.64 10.56
C GLN A 188 -10.13 -6.32 11.81
N PRO A 189 -11.07 -7.28 11.67
CA PRO A 189 -11.56 -8.04 12.80
C PRO A 189 -10.43 -8.82 13.46
N ASP A 190 -10.48 -8.91 14.79
CA ASP A 190 -9.59 -9.79 15.53
C ASP A 190 -9.81 -11.24 15.09
N LEU A 191 -8.70 -11.99 14.94
CA LEU A 191 -8.68 -13.39 14.49
C LEU A 191 -9.15 -14.37 15.57
#